data_AF-A0A1F3E1E2-F1
#
_entry.id   AF-A0A1F3E1E2-F1
#
_cell.length_a   1.000
_cell.length_b   1.000
_cell.length_c   1.000
_cell.angle_alpha   90.00
_cell.angle_beta   90.00
_cell.angle_gamma   90.00
#
_symmetry.space_group_name_H-M   'P 1'
#
loop_
_entity.id
_entity.type
_entity.pdbx_description
1 polymer ?
#
loop_
_entity_poly.entity_id
_entity_poly.type
_entity_poly.pdbx_seq_one_letter_code
_entity_poly.pdbx_strand_id
1 'polypeptide(L)' 'MKEVTLYIQENKFKFFMDIVRNFDFVKVGDVDNGDTKETILANIKTGLDEIKQIEKGKLKARPAKDFLNEL' A
#
# COMPACT_ATOMS: atom_id res chain seq x y z
N MET A 1 12.81 -11.63 -20.55
CA MET A 1 13.13 -11.51 -19.10
C MET A 1 13.70 -12.83 -18.61
N LYS A 2 14.59 -12.81 -17.62
CA LYS A 2 15.17 -13.99 -16.99
C LYS A 2 14.79 -13.97 -15.52
N GLU A 3 14.47 -15.13 -14.95
CA GLU A 3 14.08 -15.28 -13.55
C GLU A 3 15.25 -15.81 -12.72
N VAL A 4 15.33 -15.37 -11.47
CA VAL A 4 16.31 -15.84 -10.49
C VAL A 4 15.62 -16.02 -9.14
N THR A 5 15.89 -17.14 -8.48
CA THR A 5 15.42 -17.44 -7.13
C THR A 5 16.59 -17.31 -6.16
N LEU A 6 16.39 -16.53 -5.10
CA LEU A 6 17.42 -16.23 -4.10
C LEU A 6 16.92 -16.67 -2.73
N TYR A 7 17.75 -17.42 -1.99
CA TYR A 7 17.51 -17.71 -0.58
C TYR A 7 18.21 -16.65 0.26
N ILE A 8 17.42 -15.83 0.94
CA ILE A 8 17.91 -14.68 1.73
C ILE A 8 17.55 -14.95 3.19
N GLN A 9 18.46 -14.61 4.11
CA GLN A 9 18.18 -14.68 5.54
C GLN A 9 17.03 -13.73 5.90
N GLU A 10 16.09 -14.20 6.73
CA GLU A 10 14.84 -13.48 7.06
C GLU A 10 15.11 -12.06 7.60
N ASN A 11 16.08 -11.92 8.49
CA ASN A 11 16.49 -10.63 9.07
C ASN A 11 17.14 -9.66 8.05
N LYS A 12 17.47 -10.12 6.85
CA LYS A 12 18.04 -9.31 5.76
C LYS A 12 17.09 -9.13 4.57
N PHE A 13 15.94 -9.80 4.59
CA PHE A 13 14.98 -9.78 3.48
C PHE A 13 14.48 -8.36 3.18
N LYS A 14 14.02 -7.64 4.22
CA LYS A 14 13.52 -6.26 4.07
C LYS A 14 14.57 -5.33 3.45
N PHE A 15 15.79 -5.36 3.97
CA PHE A 15 16.90 -4.56 3.46
C PHE A 15 17.22 -4.86 2.00
N PHE A 16 17.24 -6.14 1.62
CA PHE A 16 17.46 -6.54 0.23
C PHE A 16 16.33 -6.04 -0.68
N MET A 17 15.07 -6.19 -0.26
CA MET A 17 13.89 -5.72 -0.99
C MET A 17 13.91 -4.21 -1.22
N ASP A 18 14.32 -3.43 -0.22
CA ASP A 18 14.46 -1.97 -0.35
C ASP A 18 15.47 -1.60 -1.44
N ILE A 19 16.60 -2.33 -1.55
CA ILE A 19 17.60 -2.07 -2.60
C ILE A 19 17.06 -2.47 -3.98
N VAL A 20 16.55 -3.68 -4.13
CA VAL A 20 16.14 -4.18 -5.46
C VAL A 20 14.94 -3.42 -6.02
N ARG A 21 14.06 -2.88 -5.17
CA ARG A 21 12.94 -2.02 -5.58
C ARG A 21 13.39 -0.67 -6.15
N ASN A 22 14.62 -0.22 -5.87
CA ASN A 22 15.17 1.01 -6.45
C ASN A 22 15.73 0.82 -7.87
N PHE A 23 15.80 -0.40 -8.38
CA PHE A 23 16.27 -0.65 -9.74
C PHE A 23 15.10 -0.66 -10.73
N ASP A 24 15.04 0.32 -11.64
CA ASP A 24 13.97 0.45 -12.65
C ASP A 24 13.86 -0.74 -13.62
N PHE A 25 14.89 -1.59 -13.67
CA PHE A 25 14.97 -2.79 -14.50
C PHE A 25 14.60 -4.08 -13.76
N VAL A 26 14.26 -4.00 -12.47
CA VAL A 26 13.90 -5.17 -11.64
C VAL A 26 12.40 -5.19 -11.40
N LYS A 27 11.77 -6.32 -11.75
CA LYS A 27 10.40 -6.64 -11.35
C LYS A 27 10.46 -7.69 -10.26
N VAL A 28 10.04 -7.31 -9.06
CA VAL A 28 9.85 -8.25 -7.94
C VAL A 28 8.45 -8.83 -8.09
N GLY A 29 8.34 -10.15 -8.22
CA GLY A 29 7.02 -10.80 -8.21
C GLY A 29 6.34 -10.54 -6.87
N ASP A 30 5.03 -10.24 -6.90
CA ASP A 30 4.19 -9.96 -5.73
C ASP A 30 4.32 -11.07 -4.69
N VAL A 31 5.24 -10.88 -3.76
CA VAL A 31 5.17 -11.49 -2.44
C VAL A 31 4.52 -10.42 -1.60
N ASP A 32 3.24 -10.61 -1.30
CA ASP A 32 2.39 -9.89 -0.36
C ASP A 32 3.24 -9.16 0.72
N ASN A 33 3.51 -7.88 0.52
CA ASN A 33 4.39 -7.08 1.38
C ASN A 33 3.70 -5.75 1.71
N GLY A 34 2.57 -5.85 2.41
CA GLY A 34 1.84 -4.71 2.96
C GLY A 34 1.32 -3.73 1.92
N ASP A 35 0.43 -2.83 2.33
CA ASP A 35 -0.14 -1.81 1.46
C ASP A 35 0.95 -1.12 0.63
N THR A 36 0.95 -1.40 -0.68
CA THR A 36 1.85 -0.73 -1.61
C THR A 36 1.56 0.77 -1.56
N LYS A 37 2.53 1.60 -1.95
CA LYS A 37 2.32 3.06 -2.04
C LYS A 37 1.07 3.39 -2.88
N GLU A 38 0.74 2.55 -3.86
CA GLU A 38 -0.49 2.61 -4.64
C GLU A 38 -1.73 2.32 -3.81
N THR A 39 -1.74 1.27 -2.98
CA THR A 39 -2.85 0.99 -2.05
C THR A 39 -3.04 2.12 -1.04
N ILE A 40 -1.96 2.67 -0.48
CA ILE A 40 -2.02 3.83 0.42
C ILE A 40 -2.62 5.04 -0.30
N LEU A 41 -2.18 5.33 -1.52
CA LEU A 41 -2.70 6.44 -2.31
C LEU A 41 -4.18 6.24 -2.68
N ALA A 42 -4.58 5.01 -3.02
CA ALA A 42 -5.97 4.65 -3.28
C ALA A 42 -6.84 4.83 -2.04
N ASN A 43 -6.37 4.39 -0.87
CA ASN A 43 -7.07 4.53 0.40
C ASN A 43 -7.25 6.01 0.79
N ILE A 44 -6.21 6.84 0.63
CA ILE A 44 -6.31 8.29 0.86
C ILE A 44 -7.32 8.92 -0.09
N LYS A 45 -7.30 8.54 -1.38
CA LYS A 45 -8.24 9.06 -2.38
C LYS A 45 -9.69 8.70 -2.05
N THR A 46 -9.93 7.46 -1.63
CA THR A 46 -11.25 6.98 -1.19
C THR A 46 -11.76 7.79 -0.01
N GLY A 47 -10.92 8.02 1.02
CA GLY A 47 -11.31 8.82 2.17
C GLY A 47 -11.68 10.28 1.80
N LEU A 48 -10.97 10.89 0.85
CA LEU A 48 -11.28 12.23 0.36
C LEU A 48 -12.61 12.28 -0.42
N ASP A 49 -12.91 11.24 -1.20
CA ASP A 49 -14.20 11.14 -1.89
C ASP A 49 -15.36 10.95 -0.91
N GLU A 50 -15.18 10.16 0.16
CA GLU A 50 -16.18 10.00 1.22
C GLU A 50 -16.50 11.34 1.90
N ILE A 51 -15.50 12.17 2.21
CA ILE A 51 -15.71 13.52 2.77
C ILE A 51 -16.56 14.37 1.82
N LYS A 52 -16.26 14.37 0.52
CA LYS A 52 -17.04 15.12 -0.47
C LYS A 52 -18.49 14.64 -0.56
N GLN A 53 -18.76 13.36 -0.35
CA GLN A 53 -20.14 12.83 -0.33
C GLN A 53 -20.88 13.17 0.97
N ILE A 54 -20.16 13.26 2.10
CA ILE A 54 -20.70 13.76 3.37
C ILE A 54 -21.10 15.23 3.24
N GLU A 55 -20.24 16.07 2.64
CA GLU A 55 -20.55 17.49 2.38
C GLU A 55 -21.77 17.67 1.45
N LYS A 56 -21.97 16.74 0.51
CA LYS A 56 -23.15 16.71 -0.38
C LYS A 56 -24.41 16.16 0.30
N GLY A 57 -24.33 15.78 1.58
CA GLY A 57 -25.45 15.21 2.34
C GLY A 57 -25.85 13.79 1.93
N LYS A 58 -25.01 13.09 1.16
CA LYS A 58 -25.27 11.73 0.65
C LYS A 58 -24.78 10.63 1.58
N LEU A 59 -23.78 10.92 2.41
CA LEU A 59 -23.22 10.01 3.41
C LEU A 59 -23.30 10.64 4.81
N LYS A 60 -23.51 9.80 5.83
CA LYS A 60 -23.45 10.24 7.22
C LYS A 60 -21.98 10.34 7.63
N ALA A 61 -21.63 11.45 8.29
CA ALA A 61 -20.30 11.58 8.89
C ALA A 61 -20.09 10.49 9.94
N ARG A 62 -18.93 9.83 9.90
CA ARG A 62 -18.46 8.93 10.95
C ARG A 62 -17.24 9.56 11.65
N PRO A 63 -17.02 9.25 12.94
CA PRO A 63 -15.82 9.71 13.62
C PRO A 63 -14.55 9.24 12.89
N ALA A 64 -13.58 10.14 12.73
CA ALA A 64 -12.30 9.81 12.07
C ALA A 64 -11.54 8.68 12.80
N LYS A 65 -11.75 8.54 14.11
CA LYS A 65 -11.19 7.44 14.90
C LYS A 65 -11.73 6.07 14.49
N ASP A 66 -13.01 5.96 14.15
CA ASP A 66 -13.61 4.68 13.76
C ASP A 66 -13.10 4.27 12.38
N PHE A 67 -12.99 5.22 11.44
CA PHE A 67 -12.39 5.00 10.13
C PHE A 67 -10.95 4.46 10.21
N LEU A 68 -10.12 5.03 11.09
CA LEU A 68 -8.73 4.60 11.26
C LEU A 68 -8.58 3.23 11.91
N ASN A 69 -9.60 2.72 12.58
CA ASN A 69 -9.60 1.37 13.17
C ASN A 69 -10.06 0.28 12.19
N GLU A 70 -10.64 0.66 11.05
CA GLU A 70 -11.12 -0.24 10.00
C GLU A 70 -10.09 -0.46 8.87
N LEU A 71 -9.02 0.35 8.86
CA LEU A 71 -7.86 0.25 7.97
C LEU A 71 -6.78 -0.63 8.60
#